data_AF-A0A892ZDQ0-F1
#
_entry.id   AF-A0A892ZDQ0-F1
#
_cell.length_a   1.000
_cell.length_b   1.000
_cell.length_c   1.000
_cell.angle_alpha   90.00
_cell.angle_beta   90.00
_cell.angle_gamma   90.00
#
_symmetry.space_group_name_H-M   'P 1'
#
loop_
_entity.id
_entity.type
_entity.pdbx_description
1 polymer ?
#
loop_
_entity_poly.entity_id
_entity_poly.type
_entity_poly.pdbx_seq_one_letter_code
_entity_poly.pdbx_strand_id
1 'polypeptide(L)'
;MSIPITLTVLGCGSSSGSPAIGCACPTCVSTNPKNQRTRCSAWLGINGQGWLIDTGPDLRQQALRENLPRVDGVLYTHPHADHLNGIDDLRAFCYRQQTAIPVYGNAFTIANITHRFDYAFLPAHAHWNKPVLSAHTLPESEHRQPVMQLNGVPLWHHGLPHGRWTTSAYRIGNIAWLTDINHISDAVITALQGLDYLFLDCLMEAAYPSHLSVAQAFDFAQRIGAKQTYFIHMTHQLEYQALSRRCPPNMAVAYDGLRISSEWPAKAA
;
A
#
# COMPACT_ATOMS: atom_id res chain seq x y z
N MET A 1 20.04 -6.89 18.16
CA MET A 1 20.14 -5.90 17.06
C MET A 1 18.72 -5.67 16.55
N SER A 2 18.37 -4.47 16.11
CA SER A 2 17.06 -4.17 15.50
C SER A 2 17.22 -3.99 13.98
N ILE A 3 16.17 -4.33 13.23
CA ILE A 3 16.10 -4.15 11.78
C ILE A 3 15.32 -2.86 11.51
N PRO A 4 15.93 -1.84 10.88
CA PRO A 4 15.22 -0.61 10.54
C PRO A 4 14.22 -0.86 9.40
N ILE A 5 13.03 -0.28 9.56
CA ILE A 5 11.97 -0.27 8.56
C ILE A 5 11.62 1.19 8.27
N THR A 6 11.71 1.60 7.01
CA THR A 6 11.20 2.90 6.55
C THR A 6 10.02 2.65 5.62
N LEU A 7 8.93 3.39 5.79
CA LEU A 7 7.82 3.40 4.83
C LEU A 7 7.67 4.82 4.27
N THR A 8 7.58 4.93 2.94
CA THR A 8 7.21 6.16 2.23
C THR A 8 5.86 5.94 1.56
N VAL A 9 4.88 6.78 1.88
CA VAL A 9 3.59 6.83 1.18
C VAL A 9 3.85 7.44 -0.19
N LEU A 10 3.77 6.62 -1.23
CA LEU A 10 3.98 7.07 -2.60
C LEU A 10 2.75 7.80 -3.12
N GLY A 11 1.56 7.27 -2.83
CA GLY A 11 0.29 7.90 -3.11
C GLY A 11 -0.72 7.62 -2.01
N CYS A 12 -1.61 8.57 -1.76
CA CYS A 12 -2.69 8.45 -0.78
C CYS A 12 -4.08 8.79 -1.35
N GLY A 13 -4.19 8.95 -2.67
CA GLY A 13 -5.43 9.27 -3.36
C GLY A 13 -6.26 8.04 -3.70
N SER A 14 -7.56 8.26 -3.92
CA SER A 14 -8.44 7.26 -4.52
C SER A 14 -8.06 6.94 -5.97
N SER A 15 -8.77 5.99 -6.59
CA SER A 15 -8.61 5.61 -8.00
C SER A 15 -8.54 6.78 -9.01
N SER A 16 -9.31 7.84 -8.80
CA SER A 16 -9.31 9.04 -9.64
C SER A 16 -8.16 10.02 -9.40
N GLY A 17 -7.40 9.83 -8.32
CA GLY A 17 -6.42 10.79 -7.82
C GLY A 17 -7.05 12.11 -7.33
N SER A 18 -6.20 13.06 -6.98
CA SER A 18 -6.59 14.45 -6.72
C SER A 18 -5.51 15.37 -7.27
N PRO A 19 -5.83 16.33 -8.15
CA PRO A 19 -7.15 16.71 -8.64
C PRO A 19 -7.85 15.61 -9.48
N ALA A 20 -9.17 15.47 -9.31
CA ALA A 20 -9.99 14.62 -10.17
C ALA A 20 -10.20 15.28 -11.55
N ILE A 21 -10.10 14.51 -12.63
CA ILE A 21 -10.20 15.00 -14.02
C ILE A 21 -11.51 15.78 -14.20
N GLY A 22 -11.39 17.03 -14.67
CA GLY A 22 -12.53 17.91 -14.96
C GLY A 22 -13.20 18.55 -13.73
N CYS A 23 -12.72 18.31 -12.51
CA CYS A 23 -13.30 18.87 -11.31
C CYS A 23 -12.65 20.19 -10.89
N ALA A 24 -13.47 21.20 -10.55
CA ALA A 24 -13.03 22.50 -10.06
C ALA A 24 -13.38 22.76 -8.58
N CYS A 25 -13.63 21.70 -7.79
CA CYS A 25 -13.92 21.89 -6.36
C CYS A 25 -12.70 22.47 -5.61
N PRO A 26 -12.89 23.06 -4.41
CA PRO A 26 -11.81 23.71 -3.66
C PRO A 26 -10.56 22.83 -3.46
N THR A 27 -10.72 21.53 -3.22
CA THR A 27 -9.59 20.59 -3.11
C THR A 27 -8.85 20.39 -4.42
N CYS A 28 -9.56 20.30 -5.55
CA CYS A 28 -8.97 20.08 -6.87
C CYS A 28 -8.22 21.31 -7.40
N VAL A 29 -8.66 22.53 -7.03
CA VAL A 29 -7.97 23.78 -7.39
C VAL A 29 -7.00 24.27 -6.32
N SER A 30 -6.84 23.51 -5.23
CA SER A 30 -6.00 23.88 -4.10
C SER A 30 -4.52 23.93 -4.48
N THR A 31 -3.82 24.97 -4.03
CA THR A 31 -2.36 25.09 -4.13
C THR A 31 -1.61 24.36 -3.01
N ASN A 32 -2.31 23.86 -1.97
CA ASN A 32 -1.71 23.02 -0.95
C ASN A 32 -1.25 21.68 -1.57
N PRO A 33 0.05 21.35 -1.56
CA PRO A 33 0.56 20.14 -2.20
C PRO A 33 0.01 18.85 -1.58
N LYS A 34 -0.46 18.88 -0.32
CA LYS A 34 -1.04 17.70 0.34
C LYS A 34 -2.46 17.34 -0.14
N ASN A 35 -3.07 18.21 -0.95
CA ASN A 35 -4.30 17.92 -1.68
C ASN A 35 -4.02 17.32 -3.08
N GLN A 36 -2.76 17.33 -3.53
CA GLN A 36 -2.34 16.62 -4.73
C GLN A 36 -1.98 15.20 -4.34
N ARG A 37 -2.76 14.23 -4.82
CA ARG A 37 -2.68 12.82 -4.40
C ARG A 37 -2.64 11.92 -5.62
N THR A 38 -1.53 11.23 -5.79
CA THR A 38 -1.41 10.11 -6.73
C THR A 38 -2.11 8.86 -6.18
N ARG A 39 -2.38 7.87 -7.03
CA ARG A 39 -3.08 6.64 -6.65
C ARG A 39 -2.33 5.90 -5.53
N CYS A 40 -3.11 5.29 -4.63
CA CYS A 40 -2.64 4.69 -3.39
C CYS A 40 -1.53 3.65 -3.59
N SER A 41 -0.36 3.87 -2.98
CA SER A 41 0.77 2.92 -3.01
C SER A 41 1.83 3.31 -1.97
N ALA A 42 2.75 2.40 -1.67
CA ALA A 42 3.85 2.65 -0.74
C ALA A 42 5.16 1.98 -1.18
N TRP A 43 6.27 2.50 -0.67
CA TRP A 43 7.57 1.84 -0.73
C TRP A 43 8.11 1.62 0.69
N LEU A 44 8.60 0.41 0.97
CA LEU A 44 9.26 0.06 2.21
C LEU A 44 10.74 -0.22 1.99
N GLY A 45 11.59 0.41 2.80
CA GLY A 45 13.01 0.05 2.93
C GLY A 45 13.19 -0.85 4.14
N ILE A 46 13.67 -2.08 3.92
CA ILE A 46 13.88 -3.09 4.97
C ILE A 46 15.27 -3.71 4.81
N ASN A 47 16.17 -3.39 5.75
CA ASN A 47 17.52 -3.99 5.81
C ASN A 47 18.27 -3.98 4.45
N GLY A 48 18.18 -2.87 3.71
CA GLY A 48 18.84 -2.71 2.41
C GLY A 48 18.07 -3.25 1.19
N GLN A 49 16.87 -3.81 1.38
CA GLN A 49 15.92 -4.14 0.32
C GLN A 49 14.79 -3.11 0.21
N GLY A 50 14.24 -2.93 -0.98
CA GLY A 50 13.09 -2.09 -1.28
C GLY A 50 11.87 -2.91 -1.69
N TRP A 51 10.71 -2.65 -1.08
CA TRP A 51 9.47 -3.38 -1.36
C TRP A 51 8.37 -2.39 -1.74
N LEU A 52 7.67 -2.64 -2.85
CA LEU A 52 6.48 -1.86 -3.19
C LEU A 52 5.23 -2.52 -2.61
N ILE A 53 4.26 -1.71 -2.20
CA ILE A 53 2.87 -2.12 -2.07
C ILE A 53 2.13 -1.45 -3.22
N ASP A 54 1.62 -2.27 -4.13
CA ASP A 54 0.95 -1.90 -5.39
C ASP A 54 1.84 -1.14 -6.39
N THR A 55 1.46 -1.21 -7.67
CA THR A 55 2.10 -0.51 -8.80
C THR A 55 1.05 0.20 -9.65
N GLY A 56 0.38 1.16 -9.03
CA GLY A 56 -0.58 2.01 -9.73
C GLY A 56 0.01 2.77 -10.92
N PRO A 57 -0.82 3.39 -11.77
CA PRO A 57 -0.33 4.02 -12.99
C PRO A 57 0.54 5.27 -12.74
N ASP A 58 0.70 5.69 -11.49
CA ASP A 58 1.61 6.78 -11.09
C ASP A 58 3.01 6.25 -10.71
N LEU A 59 3.28 4.94 -10.76
CA LEU A 59 4.52 4.33 -10.26
C LEU A 59 5.77 5.08 -10.76
N ARG A 60 5.86 5.36 -12.07
CA ARG A 60 7.00 6.12 -12.60
C ARG A 60 7.17 7.49 -11.93
N GLN A 61 6.09 8.26 -11.81
CA GLN A 61 6.14 9.59 -11.20
C GLN A 61 6.49 9.50 -9.72
N GLN A 62 5.86 8.57 -8.99
CA GLN A 62 6.13 8.30 -7.58
C GLN A 62 7.59 7.89 -7.34
N ALA A 63 8.11 6.99 -8.18
CA ALA A 63 9.48 6.49 -8.09
C ALA A 63 10.51 7.60 -8.34
N LEU A 64 10.25 8.48 -9.32
CA LEU A 64 11.11 9.62 -9.61
C LEU A 64 11.04 10.69 -8.51
N ARG A 65 9.84 11.00 -8.02
CA ARG A 65 9.62 12.00 -6.97
C ARG A 65 10.35 11.63 -5.68
N GLU A 66 10.29 10.36 -5.29
CA GLU A 66 10.91 9.86 -4.06
C GLU A 66 12.33 9.30 -4.26
N ASN A 67 12.85 9.35 -5.49
CA ASN A 67 14.14 8.79 -5.88
C ASN A 67 14.35 7.35 -5.38
N LEU A 68 13.41 6.45 -5.71
CA LEU A 68 13.43 5.08 -5.21
C LEU A 68 14.73 4.35 -5.63
N PRO A 69 15.52 3.84 -4.67
CA PRO A 69 16.83 3.33 -4.97
C PRO A 69 16.77 1.99 -5.71
N ARG A 70 15.82 1.13 -5.32
CA ARG A 70 15.67 -0.25 -5.77
C ARG A 70 14.28 -0.83 -5.45
N VAL A 71 13.93 -1.93 -6.10
CA VAL A 71 12.72 -2.73 -5.84
C VAL A 71 13.10 -4.21 -5.93
N ASP A 72 13.00 -4.90 -4.81
CA ASP A 72 13.34 -6.30 -4.60
C ASP A 72 12.10 -7.20 -4.53
N GLY A 73 10.91 -6.61 -4.41
CA GLY A 73 9.65 -7.32 -4.47
C GLY A 73 8.45 -6.37 -4.45
N VAL A 74 7.30 -6.90 -4.85
CA VAL A 74 6.02 -6.16 -4.87
C VAL A 74 4.95 -6.97 -4.15
N LEU A 75 4.25 -6.35 -3.21
CA LEU A 75 3.05 -6.87 -2.56
C LEU A 75 1.82 -6.22 -3.22
N TYR A 76 0.98 -6.98 -3.89
CA TYR A 76 -0.25 -6.49 -4.50
C TYR A 76 -1.46 -6.73 -3.60
N THR A 77 -2.18 -5.65 -3.31
CA THR A 77 -3.42 -5.70 -2.53
C THR A 77 -4.53 -6.38 -3.32
N HIS A 78 -4.80 -5.90 -4.53
CA HIS A 78 -5.80 -6.43 -5.45
C HIS A 78 -5.59 -5.89 -6.88
N PRO A 79 -6.26 -6.43 -7.92
CA PRO A 79 -5.90 -6.14 -9.30
C PRO A 79 -6.68 -4.98 -9.94
N HIS A 80 -7.24 -4.04 -9.16
CA HIS A 80 -7.85 -2.84 -9.74
C HIS A 80 -6.81 -1.96 -10.44
N ALA A 81 -7.28 -1.16 -11.40
CA ALA A 81 -6.43 -0.42 -12.34
C ALA A 81 -5.47 0.55 -11.63
N ASP A 82 -5.96 1.22 -10.61
CA ASP A 82 -5.25 2.17 -9.76
C ASP A 82 -4.15 1.55 -8.90
N HIS A 83 -4.16 0.23 -8.71
CA HIS A 83 -3.15 -0.52 -7.95
C HIS A 83 -2.17 -1.31 -8.84
N LEU A 84 -2.43 -1.43 -10.14
CA LEU A 84 -1.73 -2.40 -11.00
C LEU A 84 -1.25 -1.84 -12.35
N ASN A 85 -1.89 -0.82 -12.91
CA ASN A 85 -1.63 -0.43 -14.31
C ASN A 85 -0.28 0.29 -14.54
N GLY A 86 0.58 0.44 -13.54
CA GLY A 86 1.97 0.87 -13.67
C GLY A 86 2.98 -0.27 -13.63
N ILE A 87 2.54 -1.53 -13.53
CA ILE A 87 3.41 -2.73 -13.44
C ILE A 87 4.54 -2.79 -14.49
N ASP A 88 4.30 -2.23 -15.67
CA ASP A 88 5.27 -2.19 -16.75
C ASP A 88 6.52 -1.35 -16.42
N ASP A 89 6.40 -0.32 -15.60
CA ASP A 89 7.53 0.53 -15.17
C ASP A 89 8.52 -0.23 -14.29
N LEU A 90 8.16 -1.41 -13.75
CA LEU A 90 9.10 -2.31 -13.07
C LEU A 90 10.29 -2.71 -13.95
N ARG A 91 10.15 -2.62 -15.29
CA ARG A 91 11.26 -2.84 -16.24
C ARG A 91 12.51 -2.04 -15.90
N ALA A 92 12.35 -0.81 -15.39
CA ALA A 92 13.49 0.05 -15.05
C ALA A 92 14.31 -0.54 -13.89
N PHE A 93 13.63 -1.13 -12.90
CA PHE A 93 14.28 -1.77 -11.76
C PHE A 93 14.87 -3.13 -12.15
N CYS A 94 14.18 -3.92 -12.97
CA CYS A 94 14.75 -5.15 -13.53
C CYS A 94 16.02 -4.87 -14.34
N TYR A 95 15.99 -3.86 -15.21
CA TYR A 95 17.15 -3.43 -16.00
C TYR A 95 18.32 -2.97 -15.12
N ARG A 96 18.07 -2.13 -14.11
CA ARG A 96 19.15 -1.61 -13.24
C ARG A 96 19.75 -2.69 -12.34
N GLN A 97 18.95 -3.65 -11.89
CA GLN A 97 19.37 -4.69 -10.95
C GLN A 97 19.75 -6.02 -11.63
N GLN A 98 19.49 -6.15 -12.94
CA GLN A 98 19.70 -7.37 -13.72
C GLN A 98 19.08 -8.60 -13.03
N THR A 99 17.90 -8.42 -12.41
CA THR A 99 17.25 -9.41 -11.56
C THR A 99 15.73 -9.38 -11.78
N ALA A 100 15.10 -10.55 -11.79
CA ALA A 100 13.66 -10.68 -11.83
C ALA A 100 13.03 -10.22 -10.51
N ILE A 101 11.93 -9.49 -10.56
CA ILE A 101 11.26 -8.99 -9.35
C ILE A 101 10.13 -9.96 -8.96
N PRO A 102 10.16 -10.56 -7.77
CA PRO A 102 9.05 -11.36 -7.28
C PRO A 102 7.84 -10.46 -6.95
N VAL A 103 6.66 -10.91 -7.38
CA VAL A 103 5.38 -10.27 -7.10
C VAL A 103 4.51 -11.22 -6.29
N TYR A 104 3.85 -10.66 -5.27
CA TYR A 104 3.09 -11.41 -4.29
C TYR A 104 1.66 -10.88 -4.20
N GLY A 105 0.70 -11.77 -3.92
CA GLY A 105 -0.71 -11.41 -3.74
C GLY A 105 -1.53 -12.67 -3.47
N ASN A 106 -2.82 -12.51 -3.18
CA ASN A 106 -3.71 -13.68 -3.10
C ASN A 106 -3.85 -14.38 -4.47
N ALA A 107 -4.37 -15.61 -4.48
CA ALA A 107 -4.46 -16.44 -5.69
C ALA A 107 -5.22 -15.74 -6.83
N PHE A 108 -6.31 -15.06 -6.48
CA PHE A 108 -7.14 -14.32 -7.41
C PHE A 108 -6.38 -13.16 -8.09
N THR A 109 -5.64 -12.39 -7.29
CA THR A 109 -4.84 -11.25 -7.76
C THR A 109 -3.71 -11.72 -8.65
N ILE A 110 -2.96 -12.74 -8.22
CA ILE A 110 -1.86 -13.29 -9.02
C ILE A 110 -2.36 -13.85 -10.36
N ALA A 111 -3.47 -14.59 -10.37
CA ALA A 111 -4.07 -15.09 -11.61
C ALA A 111 -4.48 -13.95 -12.57
N ASN A 112 -5.01 -12.85 -12.04
CA ASN A 112 -5.37 -11.68 -12.84
C ASN A 112 -4.14 -10.99 -13.44
N ILE A 113 -3.09 -10.81 -12.64
CA ILE A 113 -1.83 -10.16 -13.07
C ILE A 113 -1.15 -10.99 -14.15
N THR A 114 -0.99 -12.30 -13.94
CA THR A 114 -0.32 -13.18 -14.92
C THR A 114 -1.09 -13.28 -16.22
N HIS A 115 -2.42 -13.17 -16.18
CA HIS A 115 -3.25 -13.14 -17.39
C HIS A 115 -3.15 -11.82 -18.16
N ARG A 116 -3.22 -10.67 -17.49
CA ARG A 116 -3.23 -9.33 -18.14
C ARG A 116 -1.86 -8.86 -18.61
N PHE A 117 -0.80 -9.34 -17.98
CA PHE A 117 0.58 -8.92 -18.22
C PHE A 117 1.49 -10.12 -18.46
N ASP A 118 1.01 -11.14 -19.18
CA ASP A 118 1.70 -12.40 -19.47
C ASP A 118 3.15 -12.20 -19.97
N TYR A 119 3.40 -11.21 -20.82
CA TYR A 119 4.71 -10.86 -21.35
C TYR A 119 5.72 -10.51 -20.26
N ALA A 120 5.27 -9.97 -19.11
CA ALA A 120 6.11 -9.63 -17.97
C ALA A 120 6.68 -10.86 -17.25
N PHE A 121 6.07 -12.04 -17.44
CA PHE A 121 6.47 -13.31 -16.83
C PHE A 121 7.30 -14.20 -17.77
N LEU A 122 7.54 -13.76 -19.01
CA LEU A 122 8.50 -14.42 -19.89
C LEU A 122 9.93 -14.28 -19.35
N PRO A 123 10.83 -15.24 -19.62
CA PRO A 123 12.23 -15.17 -19.20
C PRO A 123 12.92 -13.85 -19.60
N ALA A 124 13.96 -13.50 -18.86
CA ALA A 124 14.82 -12.38 -19.22
C ALA A 124 15.50 -12.64 -20.56
N HIS A 125 15.59 -11.60 -21.38
CA HIS A 125 16.42 -11.54 -22.57
C HIS A 125 17.61 -10.61 -22.32
N ALA A 126 18.59 -10.63 -23.21
CA ALA A 126 19.86 -9.90 -23.03
C ALA A 126 19.72 -8.39 -22.80
N HIS A 127 18.61 -7.77 -23.23
CA HIS A 127 18.41 -6.32 -23.17
C HIS A 127 17.57 -5.83 -21.99
N TRP A 128 16.89 -6.72 -21.25
CA TRP A 128 16.02 -6.33 -20.10
C TRP A 128 15.04 -5.18 -20.40
N ASN A 129 14.56 -5.08 -21.65
CA ASN A 129 13.69 -4.00 -22.11
C ASN A 129 12.21 -4.14 -21.71
N LYS A 130 11.87 -5.14 -20.89
CA LYS A 130 10.52 -5.43 -20.39
C LYS A 130 10.62 -5.80 -18.90
N PRO A 131 9.53 -5.71 -18.12
CA PRO A 131 9.52 -6.30 -16.80
C PRO A 131 9.82 -7.81 -16.87
N VAL A 132 10.57 -8.30 -15.89
CA VAL A 132 10.83 -9.73 -15.69
C VAL A 132 10.39 -10.06 -14.28
N LEU A 133 9.25 -10.72 -14.16
CA LEU A 133 8.56 -10.93 -12.90
C LEU A 133 8.43 -12.42 -12.58
N SER A 134 8.39 -12.75 -11.29
CA SER A 134 8.03 -14.10 -10.82
C SER A 134 6.82 -14.01 -9.90
N ALA A 135 5.78 -14.79 -10.18
CA ALA A 135 4.52 -14.70 -9.46
C ALA A 135 4.47 -15.67 -8.27
N HIS A 136 4.05 -15.18 -7.10
CA HIS A 136 3.98 -15.95 -5.87
C HIS A 136 2.63 -15.71 -5.19
N THR A 137 1.87 -16.77 -4.96
CA THR A 137 0.61 -16.67 -4.20
C THR A 137 0.92 -16.68 -2.70
N LEU A 138 0.32 -15.74 -1.97
CA LEU A 138 0.37 -15.71 -0.50
C LEU A 138 -0.88 -16.37 0.08
N PRO A 139 -0.72 -17.33 1.01
CA PRO A 139 -1.84 -17.82 1.82
C PRO A 139 -2.28 -16.72 2.80
N GLU A 140 -3.45 -16.87 3.40
CA GLU A 140 -3.84 -16.01 4.55
C GLU A 140 -3.08 -16.44 5.82
N SER A 141 -2.84 -15.48 6.72
CA SER A 141 -2.19 -15.71 8.01
C SER A 141 -3.11 -16.46 8.98
N GLU A 142 -3.13 -17.77 8.84
CA GLU A 142 -3.76 -18.67 9.80
C GLU A 142 -3.08 -18.58 11.17
N HIS A 143 -3.87 -18.64 12.24
CA HIS A 143 -3.38 -18.64 13.63
C HIS A 143 -2.39 -17.51 13.98
N ARG A 144 -2.51 -16.34 13.32
CA ARG A 144 -1.63 -15.17 13.49
C ARG A 144 -0.15 -15.46 13.21
N GLN A 145 0.14 -16.48 12.39
CA GLN A 145 1.50 -16.76 11.97
C GLN A 145 1.88 -15.95 10.73
N PRO A 146 3.14 -15.49 10.63
CA PRO A 146 3.61 -14.81 9.44
C PRO A 146 3.68 -15.79 8.26
N VAL A 147 3.37 -15.32 7.06
CA VAL A 147 3.36 -16.11 5.83
C VAL A 147 4.74 -16.18 5.18
N MET A 148 5.59 -15.18 5.43
CA MET A 148 6.98 -15.15 5.01
C MET A 148 7.76 -14.09 5.81
N GLN A 149 9.04 -13.92 5.48
CA GLN A 149 9.87 -12.82 5.98
C GLN A 149 10.35 -11.95 4.82
N LEU A 150 10.31 -10.63 5.02
CA LEU A 150 10.93 -9.62 4.19
C LEU A 150 12.27 -9.25 4.83
N ASN A 151 13.34 -9.92 4.40
CA ASN A 151 14.71 -9.66 4.86
C ASN A 151 14.87 -9.58 6.39
N GLY A 152 14.27 -10.54 7.10
CA GLY A 152 14.29 -10.64 8.57
C GLY A 152 13.09 -10.00 9.28
N VAL A 153 12.18 -9.34 8.56
CA VAL A 153 10.94 -8.79 9.11
C VAL A 153 9.75 -9.67 8.74
N PRO A 154 8.93 -10.15 9.68
CA PRO A 154 7.77 -10.98 9.38
C PRO A 154 6.69 -10.23 8.60
N LEU A 155 6.12 -10.89 7.60
CA LEU A 155 4.96 -10.46 6.84
C LEU A 155 3.75 -11.31 7.23
N TRP A 156 2.65 -10.66 7.59
CA TRP A 156 1.33 -11.26 7.70
C TRP A 156 0.45 -10.74 6.57
N HIS A 157 -0.47 -11.60 6.13
CA HIS A 157 -1.40 -11.32 5.04
C HIS A 157 -2.82 -11.67 5.50
N HIS A 158 -3.75 -10.72 5.37
CA HIS A 158 -5.15 -10.88 5.75
C HIS A 158 -6.05 -10.58 4.55
N GLY A 159 -6.98 -11.47 4.24
CA GLY A 159 -8.05 -11.17 3.30
C GLY A 159 -9.10 -10.28 3.95
N LEU A 160 -9.38 -9.11 3.36
CA LEU A 160 -10.40 -8.18 3.83
C LEU A 160 -11.43 -7.87 2.74
N PRO A 161 -12.71 -7.68 3.10
CA PRO A 161 -13.75 -7.38 2.13
C PRO A 161 -13.54 -6.00 1.49
N HIS A 162 -13.74 -5.97 0.18
CA HIS A 162 -13.74 -4.80 -0.70
C HIS A 162 -14.99 -4.87 -1.61
N GLY A 163 -16.16 -4.60 -1.03
CA GLY A 163 -17.44 -4.81 -1.70
C GLY A 163 -17.68 -6.31 -1.97
N ARG A 164 -17.71 -6.70 -3.25
CA ARG A 164 -17.84 -8.11 -3.66
C ARG A 164 -16.50 -8.85 -3.80
N TRP A 165 -15.39 -8.14 -3.64
CA TRP A 165 -14.03 -8.68 -3.80
C TRP A 165 -13.38 -8.83 -2.43
N THR A 166 -12.29 -9.59 -2.39
CA THR A 166 -11.39 -9.65 -1.25
C THR A 166 -10.06 -9.01 -1.64
N THR A 167 -9.62 -8.03 -0.87
CA THR A 167 -8.30 -7.40 -1.00
C THR A 167 -7.33 -7.99 0.03
N SER A 168 -6.04 -7.89 -0.26
CA SER A 168 -4.95 -8.28 0.62
C SER A 168 -4.52 -7.10 1.49
N ALA A 169 -4.63 -7.25 2.81
CA ALA A 169 -4.06 -6.36 3.81
C ALA A 169 -2.76 -6.95 4.37
N TYR A 170 -1.77 -6.10 4.59
CA TYR A 170 -0.44 -6.53 5.01
C TYR A 170 -0.05 -5.95 6.37
N ARG A 171 0.48 -6.79 7.25
CA ARG A 171 1.25 -6.35 8.42
C ARG A 171 2.71 -6.74 8.23
N ILE A 172 3.61 -5.77 8.30
CA ILE A 172 5.05 -5.92 8.11
C ILE A 172 5.74 -5.49 9.41
N GLY A 173 6.07 -6.47 10.24
CA GLY A 173 6.54 -6.22 11.61
C GLY A 173 5.54 -5.39 12.43
N ASN A 174 5.91 -4.13 12.69
CA ASN A 174 5.14 -3.16 13.48
C ASN A 174 4.30 -2.18 12.63
N ILE A 175 4.24 -2.37 11.31
CA ILE A 175 3.49 -1.51 10.39
C ILE A 175 2.36 -2.32 9.74
N ALA A 176 1.18 -1.73 9.56
CA ALA A 176 0.11 -2.34 8.75
C ALA A 176 -0.39 -1.40 7.65
N TRP A 177 -0.73 -1.97 6.50
CA TRP A 177 -1.26 -1.29 5.32
C TRP A 177 -2.57 -1.94 4.87
N LEU A 178 -3.67 -1.20 5.05
CA LEU A 178 -5.04 -1.62 4.78
C LEU A 178 -5.71 -0.56 3.90
N THR A 179 -5.62 -0.72 2.58
CA THR A 179 -6.34 0.11 1.59
C THR A 179 -7.52 -0.67 1.02
N ASP A 180 -8.55 0.02 0.53
CA ASP A 180 -9.62 -0.58 -0.27
C ASP A 180 -10.41 -1.63 0.50
N ILE A 181 -10.92 -1.26 1.67
CA ILE A 181 -11.68 -2.18 2.54
C ILE A 181 -12.97 -1.54 3.01
N ASN A 182 -14.02 -2.33 3.22
CA ASN A 182 -15.28 -1.84 3.80
C ASN A 182 -15.60 -2.43 5.19
N HIS A 183 -14.80 -3.36 5.69
CA HIS A 183 -14.98 -3.96 7.01
C HIS A 183 -13.70 -4.67 7.51
N ILE A 184 -13.50 -4.71 8.83
CA ILE A 184 -12.42 -5.45 9.48
C ILE A 184 -13.02 -6.30 10.60
N SER A 185 -12.78 -7.61 10.58
CA SER A 185 -13.29 -8.51 11.62
C SER A 185 -12.52 -8.36 12.93
N ASP A 186 -13.13 -8.69 14.06
CA ASP A 186 -12.48 -8.63 15.39
C ASP A 186 -11.22 -9.52 15.48
N ALA A 187 -11.22 -10.64 14.74
CA ALA A 187 -10.07 -11.52 14.65
C ALA A 187 -8.86 -10.80 14.02
N VAL A 188 -9.09 -10.03 12.94
CA VAL A 188 -8.05 -9.23 12.29
C VAL A 188 -7.66 -8.04 13.15
N ILE A 189 -8.61 -7.34 13.76
CA ILE A 189 -8.32 -6.24 14.71
C ILE A 189 -7.36 -6.72 15.81
N THR A 190 -7.65 -7.88 16.40
CA THR A 190 -6.78 -8.45 17.44
C THR A 190 -5.40 -8.85 16.89
N ALA A 191 -5.33 -9.33 15.65
CA ALA A 191 -4.06 -9.61 14.98
C ALA A 191 -3.26 -8.35 14.62
N LEU A 192 -3.88 -7.17 14.60
CA LEU A 192 -3.27 -5.88 14.32
C LEU A 192 -2.94 -5.07 15.59
N GLN A 193 -3.06 -5.66 16.78
CA GLN A 193 -2.64 -4.98 18.01
C GLN A 193 -1.12 -4.83 18.09
N GLY A 194 -0.68 -3.76 18.77
CA GLY A 194 0.74 -3.48 19.03
C GLY A 194 1.49 -2.84 17.86
N LEU A 195 0.79 -2.27 16.88
CA LEU A 195 1.41 -1.56 15.75
C LEU A 195 1.99 -0.21 16.18
N ASP A 196 3.15 0.12 15.60
CA ASP A 196 3.66 1.49 15.61
C ASP A 196 2.83 2.35 14.64
N TYR A 197 2.63 1.84 13.42
CA TYR A 197 1.95 2.58 12.36
C TYR A 197 0.86 1.76 11.69
N LEU A 198 -0.31 2.36 11.53
CA LEU A 198 -1.41 1.83 10.74
C LEU A 198 -1.70 2.79 9.58
N PHE A 199 -1.73 2.29 8.36
CA PHE A 199 -2.23 3.01 7.19
C PHE A 199 -3.59 2.41 6.83
N LEU A 200 -4.65 3.23 6.87
CA LEU A 200 -6.03 2.76 6.81
C LEU A 200 -6.85 3.51 5.76
N ASP A 201 -7.61 2.75 4.99
CA ASP A 201 -8.62 3.23 4.03
C ASP A 201 -9.56 4.27 4.65
N CYS A 202 -9.79 5.36 3.93
CA CYS A 202 -10.69 6.44 4.32
C CYS A 202 -11.12 7.22 3.08
N LEU A 203 -12.15 6.75 2.38
CA LEU A 203 -12.49 7.25 1.04
C LEU A 203 -13.13 8.65 1.03
N MET A 204 -14.22 8.80 1.80
CA MET A 204 -15.07 9.99 1.81
C MET A 204 -15.99 10.02 3.04
N GLU A 205 -16.80 11.07 3.21
CA GLU A 205 -17.73 11.18 4.34
C GLU A 205 -18.85 10.15 4.28
N ALA A 206 -19.43 9.95 3.09
CA ALA A 206 -20.55 9.03 2.92
C ALA A 206 -20.09 7.58 2.98
N ALA A 207 -20.95 6.71 3.53
CA ALA A 207 -20.76 5.28 3.46
C ALA A 207 -20.65 4.83 1.99
N TYR A 208 -19.75 3.88 1.73
CA TYR A 208 -19.54 3.34 0.39
C TYR A 208 -19.46 1.81 0.44
N PRO A 209 -19.95 1.08 -0.58
CA PRO A 209 -20.00 -0.38 -0.52
C PRO A 209 -18.64 -1.07 -0.39
N SER A 210 -17.57 -0.45 -0.90
CA SER A 210 -16.23 -1.06 -0.99
C SER A 210 -15.14 -0.33 -0.20
N HIS A 211 -15.47 0.77 0.48
CA HIS A 211 -14.51 1.56 1.25
C HIS A 211 -15.10 2.03 2.58
N LEU A 212 -14.22 2.36 3.53
CA LEU A 212 -14.58 2.99 4.78
C LEU A 212 -14.90 4.46 4.56
N SER A 213 -16.00 4.91 5.17
CA SER A 213 -16.23 6.33 5.41
C SER A 213 -15.28 6.87 6.48
N VAL A 214 -15.13 8.20 6.58
CA VAL A 214 -14.33 8.86 7.63
C VAL A 214 -14.72 8.36 9.04
N ALA A 215 -16.02 8.27 9.32
CA ALA A 215 -16.50 7.81 10.63
C ALA A 215 -16.12 6.36 10.92
N GLN A 216 -16.24 5.46 9.92
CA GLN A 216 -15.84 4.06 10.07
C GLN A 216 -14.32 3.91 10.20
N ALA A 217 -13.55 4.68 9.42
CA ALA A 217 -12.09 4.67 9.51
C ALA A 217 -11.61 5.09 10.90
N PHE A 218 -12.24 6.11 11.50
CA PHE A 218 -11.91 6.55 12.87
C PHE A 218 -12.26 5.47 13.91
N ASP A 219 -13.43 4.83 13.80
CA ASP A 219 -13.83 3.73 14.69
C ASP A 219 -12.85 2.55 14.63
N PHE A 220 -12.54 2.08 13.42
CA PHE A 220 -11.60 0.97 13.23
C PHE A 220 -10.18 1.34 13.69
N ALA A 221 -9.71 2.55 13.41
CA ALA A 221 -8.42 3.03 13.89
C ALA A 221 -8.35 3.01 15.42
N GLN A 222 -9.41 3.47 16.10
CA GLN A 222 -9.50 3.45 17.56
C GLN A 222 -9.48 2.02 18.11
N ARG A 223 -10.23 1.10 17.50
CA ARG A 223 -10.29 -0.30 17.92
C ARG A 223 -8.98 -1.06 17.71
N ILE A 224 -8.25 -0.75 16.62
CA ILE A 224 -6.92 -1.32 16.37
C ILE A 224 -5.88 -0.76 17.35
N GLY A 225 -5.96 0.54 17.66
CA GLY A 225 -5.15 1.16 18.70
C GLY A 225 -3.65 1.23 18.37
N ALA A 226 -3.29 1.49 17.11
CA ALA A 226 -1.90 1.73 16.73
C ALA A 226 -1.33 3.01 17.41
N LYS A 227 -0.01 3.08 17.60
CA LYS A 227 0.63 4.30 18.17
C LYS A 227 0.39 5.52 17.28
N GLN A 228 0.37 5.34 15.97
CA GLN A 228 -0.03 6.35 15.00
C GLN A 228 -0.81 5.73 13.84
N THR A 229 -1.96 6.29 13.49
CA THR A 229 -2.73 5.94 12.29
C THR A 229 -2.63 7.05 11.25
N TYR A 230 -2.51 6.66 9.97
CA TYR A 230 -2.56 7.54 8.81
C TYR A 230 -3.67 7.11 7.86
N PHE A 231 -4.53 8.05 7.48
CA PHE A 231 -5.61 7.79 6.53
C PHE A 231 -5.12 7.90 5.08
N ILE A 232 -5.48 6.91 4.26
CA ILE A 232 -5.09 6.76 2.85
C ILE A 232 -6.32 6.50 1.96
N HIS A 233 -6.11 6.44 0.64
CA HIS A 233 -7.15 6.19 -0.36
C HIS A 233 -8.29 7.24 -0.39
N MET A 234 -7.94 8.50 -0.17
CA MET A 234 -8.92 9.58 -0.02
C MET A 234 -9.30 10.21 -1.36
N THR A 235 -10.60 10.45 -1.56
CA THR A 235 -11.08 11.27 -2.69
C THR A 235 -10.79 12.75 -2.50
N HIS A 236 -10.91 13.53 -3.58
CA HIS A 236 -10.86 14.99 -3.55
C HIS A 236 -11.96 15.66 -2.70
N GLN A 237 -12.95 14.91 -2.19
CA GLN A 237 -13.94 15.44 -1.26
C GLN A 237 -13.36 15.69 0.14
N LEU A 238 -12.27 14.99 0.49
CA LEU A 238 -11.59 15.12 1.77
C LEU A 238 -10.41 16.08 1.63
N GLU A 239 -10.61 17.37 1.92
CA GLU A 239 -9.53 18.36 1.94
C GLU A 239 -8.60 18.12 3.14
N TYR A 240 -7.28 18.22 2.92
CA TYR A 240 -6.25 17.83 3.88
C TYR A 240 -6.37 18.56 5.22
N GLN A 241 -6.46 19.89 5.23
CA GLN A 241 -6.51 20.66 6.47
C GLN A 241 -7.85 20.45 7.20
N ALA A 242 -8.95 20.40 6.46
CA ALA A 242 -10.28 20.18 7.00
C ALA A 242 -10.39 18.82 7.70
N LEU A 243 -9.90 17.75 7.07
CA LEU A 243 -9.89 16.43 7.69
C LEU A 243 -8.89 16.37 8.86
N SER A 244 -7.70 16.97 8.71
CA SER A 244 -6.66 16.97 9.75
C SER A 244 -7.14 17.62 11.06
N ARG A 245 -7.97 18.68 11.01
CA ARG A 245 -8.57 19.31 12.20
C ARG A 245 -9.55 18.41 12.95
N ARG A 246 -10.05 17.35 12.31
CA ARG A 246 -11.01 16.40 12.88
C ARG A 246 -10.33 15.13 13.40
N CYS A 247 -9.07 14.89 13.04
CA CYS A 247 -8.37 13.69 13.46
C CYS A 247 -8.22 13.65 14.99
N PRO A 248 -8.62 12.56 15.65
CA PRO A 248 -8.32 12.31 17.06
C PRO A 248 -6.81 12.22 17.32
N PRO A 249 -6.36 12.26 18.60
CA PRO A 249 -4.96 12.33 18.97
C PRO A 249 -3.97 11.52 18.14
N ASN A 250 -3.92 10.21 18.17
CA ASN A 250 -2.94 9.39 17.45
C ASN A 250 -3.29 9.13 15.97
N MET A 251 -4.05 10.01 15.32
CA MET A 251 -4.53 9.83 13.95
C MET A 251 -4.17 11.04 13.09
N ALA A 252 -3.84 10.81 11.82
CA ALA A 252 -3.44 11.87 10.91
C ALA A 252 -3.82 11.55 9.47
N VAL A 253 -3.84 12.59 8.63
CA VAL A 253 -4.08 12.45 7.19
C VAL A 253 -2.75 12.20 6.49
N ALA A 254 -2.65 11.12 5.70
CA ALA A 254 -1.46 10.90 4.89
C ALA A 254 -1.36 11.93 3.75
N TYR A 255 -0.17 12.07 3.22
CA TYR A 255 0.09 12.84 2.01
C TYR A 255 1.21 12.18 1.22
N ASP A 256 1.22 12.39 -0.09
CA ASP A 256 2.27 11.88 -0.98
C ASP A 256 3.65 12.36 -0.50
N GLY A 257 4.56 11.41 -0.28
CA GLY A 257 5.91 11.67 0.27
C GLY A 257 5.99 11.65 1.80
N LEU A 258 4.89 11.35 2.53
CA LEU A 258 4.96 11.07 3.96
C LEU A 258 5.92 9.89 4.20
N ARG A 259 6.92 10.10 5.06
CA ARG A 259 7.92 9.09 5.42
C ARG A 259 7.91 8.84 6.93
N ILE A 260 7.89 7.57 7.31
CA ILE A 260 8.01 7.14 8.71
C ILE A 260 9.12 6.11 8.87
N SER A 261 9.59 5.95 10.10
CA SER A 261 10.57 4.96 10.50
C SER A 261 10.07 4.18 11.70
N SER A 262 10.29 2.87 11.67
CA SER A 262 10.06 1.91 12.76
C SER A 262 11.26 0.95 12.83
N GLU A 263 11.32 0.15 13.87
CA GLU A 263 12.34 -0.87 14.06
C GLU A 263 11.68 -2.19 14.47
N TRP A 264 12.14 -3.29 13.89
CA TRP A 264 11.73 -4.62 14.30
C TRP A 264 12.85 -5.30 15.09
N PRO A 265 12.59 -5.83 16.29
CA PRO A 265 13.62 -6.54 17.05
C PRO A 265 14.03 -7.80 16.28
N ALA A 266 15.31 -7.91 15.90
CA ALA A 266 15.80 -9.16 15.35
C ALA A 266 15.71 -10.22 16.46
N LYS A 267 15.11 -11.37 16.18
CA LYS A 267 15.17 -12.50 17.11
C LYS A 267 16.64 -12.83 17.36
N ALA A 268 17.04 -12.99 18.62
CA ALA A 268 18.30 -13.64 18.93
C ALA A 268 18.24 -15.04 18.29
N ALA A 269 19.28 -15.38 17.52
CA ALA A 269 19.45 -16.69 16.93
C ALA A 269 19.52 -17.78 18.01
#